data_AF-A0A1E7FAP0-F1
#
_entry.id   AF-A0A1E7FAP0-F1
#
_cell.length_a   1.000
_cell.length_b   1.000
_cell.length_c   1.000
_cell.angle_alpha   90.00
_cell.angle_beta   90.00
_cell.angle_gamma   90.00
#
_symmetry.space_group_name_H-M   'P 1'
#
loop_
_entity.id
_entity.type
_entity.pdbx_description
1 polymer ?
#
loop_
_entity_poly.entity_id
_entity_poly.type
_entity_poly.pdbx_seq_one_letter_code
_entity_poly.pdbx_strand_id
1 'polypeptide(L)'
;MLWLQRRRITIARRNDNNRTRIVFPATFLSVALIGIYFLISVYLQLRHDQYISDVSKIDTMHRLATIDRPVTISTNSIIDIVKTNQNSTTSIGSLAKRNNLTLHQRQQQMLKSKPTVLSETADHLIQLSLQYDVKNLTDQLMNNTLVYFPGPWDGSGIVIEEYKLVFFTQGKVACTVFKKLFRRMMNIENWNVDNTKLPHNPRENGLTYLYHYNVADALTILSHPDWTRAIFVRDPKERLLSAYLDKAARKKGSYIQRHCCNQKESTCGEEANASFMGFLQVIEKLCCCDPHWRPQTKRIDSTFRNFVNFVGHFDRIQQDTKRLLDRLNTTKHNTIYDSDTDNENSDLWTKYGVSGWGSFRNESIFAQDTKARHQTSAITKLKQYYNASVEAFAENLFADDYDDPLLNFTSFSLV
;
A
#
# COMPACT_ATOMS: atom_id res chain seq x y z
N MET A 1 35.25 41.11 25.17
CA MET A 1 36.35 41.93 24.64
C MET A 1 37.38 40.98 24.03
N LEU A 2 37.22 40.61 22.76
CA LEU A 2 38.21 39.91 21.94
C LEU A 2 37.92 40.25 20.47
N TRP A 3 38.97 40.68 19.79
CA TRP A 3 38.97 41.49 18.58
C TRP A 3 38.88 40.59 17.33
N LEU A 4 37.84 40.72 16.52
CA LEU A 4 37.75 40.03 15.22
C LEU A 4 38.41 40.88 14.13
N GLN A 5 39.67 40.58 13.84
CA GLN A 5 40.41 41.13 12.70
C GLN A 5 39.86 40.53 11.39
N ARG A 6 39.08 41.30 10.62
CA ARG A 6 38.70 40.96 9.25
C ARG A 6 39.93 41.08 8.34
N ARG A 7 40.55 39.97 7.95
CA ARG A 7 41.50 39.95 6.82
C ARG A 7 40.71 39.83 5.51
N ARG A 8 40.83 40.84 4.65
CA ARG A 8 40.36 40.83 3.26
C ARG A 8 41.19 39.84 2.46
N ILE A 9 40.53 38.88 1.80
CA ILE A 9 41.13 38.03 0.78
C ILE A 9 41.00 38.77 -0.55
N THR A 10 42.10 39.28 -1.07
CA THR A 10 42.18 39.86 -2.42
C THR A 10 42.47 38.74 -3.40
N ILE A 11 41.52 38.40 -4.27
CA ILE A 11 41.73 37.45 -5.37
C ILE A 11 42.10 38.27 -6.61
N ALA A 12 43.37 38.24 -7.00
CA ALA A 12 43.82 38.76 -8.29
C ALA A 12 43.52 37.71 -9.38
N ARG A 13 42.73 38.08 -10.39
CA ARG A 13 42.51 37.28 -11.60
C ARG A 13 43.68 37.46 -12.57
N ARG A 14 44.31 36.37 -12.97
CA ARG A 14 45.16 36.30 -14.16
C ARG A 14 44.61 35.18 -15.06
N ASN A 15 44.33 35.53 -16.31
CA ASN A 15 44.02 34.58 -17.38
C ASN A 15 45.26 33.71 -17.61
N ASP A 16 45.12 32.39 -17.51
CA ASP A 16 45.60 31.42 -18.50
C ASP A 16 45.24 29.99 -18.07
N ASN A 17 45.03 29.14 -19.07
CA ASN A 17 44.69 27.72 -18.94
C ASN A 17 45.70 26.94 -18.08
N ASN A 18 45.35 26.59 -16.84
CA ASN A 18 45.69 25.31 -16.20
C ASN A 18 45.09 25.18 -14.80
N ARG A 19 44.76 23.93 -14.41
CA ARG A 19 44.10 23.53 -13.15
C ARG A 19 44.66 24.24 -11.92
N THR A 20 43.81 24.99 -11.24
CA THR A 20 44.09 25.60 -9.93
C THR A 20 44.02 24.52 -8.84
N ARG A 21 45.17 24.09 -8.31
CA ARG A 21 45.22 23.30 -7.07
C ARG A 21 45.16 24.25 -5.89
N ILE A 22 44.06 24.19 -5.13
CA ILE A 22 43.93 24.86 -3.84
C ILE A 22 44.62 23.97 -2.80
N VAL A 23 45.80 24.39 -2.34
CA VAL A 23 46.52 23.72 -1.25
C VAL A 23 46.08 24.37 0.06
N PHE A 24 45.30 23.64 0.86
CA PHE A 24 45.02 24.05 2.23
C PHE A 24 46.20 23.67 3.13
N PRO A 25 46.63 24.53 4.06
CA PRO A 25 47.63 24.15 5.05
C PRO A 25 47.09 22.98 5.90
N ALA A 26 47.95 21.98 6.16
CA ALA A 26 47.57 20.74 6.86
C ALA A 26 46.91 20.97 8.23
N THR A 27 47.17 22.13 8.85
CA THR A 27 46.57 22.56 10.11
C THR A 27 45.09 22.93 10.01
N PHE A 28 44.59 23.27 8.82
CA PHE A 28 43.16 23.58 8.61
C PHE A 28 42.30 22.31 8.48
N LEU A 29 42.85 21.26 7.86
CA LEU A 29 42.15 19.97 7.77
C LEU A 29 42.06 19.28 9.14
N SER A 30 43.08 19.38 9.98
CA SER A 30 43.08 18.73 11.29
C SER A 30 42.01 19.32 12.23
N VAL A 31 41.85 20.65 12.26
CA VAL A 31 40.82 21.31 13.09
C VAL A 31 39.40 20.99 12.60
N ALA A 32 39.18 20.95 11.28
CA ALA A 32 37.89 20.57 10.71
C ALA A 32 37.52 19.12 11.00
N LEU A 33 38.48 18.19 10.91
CA LEU A 33 38.26 16.77 11.21
C LEU A 33 37.99 16.53 12.70
N ILE A 34 38.65 17.26 13.60
CA ILE A 34 38.37 17.21 15.05
C ILE A 34 36.95 17.71 15.34
N GLY A 35 36.51 18.80 14.69
CA GLY A 35 35.16 19.32 14.83
C GLY A 35 34.08 18.33 14.34
N ILE A 36 34.31 17.69 13.20
CA ILE A 36 33.41 16.65 12.67
C ILE A 36 33.36 15.44 13.61
N TYR A 37 34.51 14.98 14.12
CA TYR A 37 34.57 13.86 15.06
C TYR A 37 33.83 14.15 16.37
N PHE A 38 33.95 15.37 16.89
CA PHE A 38 33.22 15.82 18.08
C PHE A 38 31.71 15.84 17.86
N LEU A 39 31.24 16.37 16.72
CA LEU A 39 29.81 16.38 16.38
C LEU A 39 29.24 14.97 16.20
N ILE A 40 30.00 14.05 15.57
CA ILE A 40 29.60 12.65 15.43
C ILE A 40 29.52 11.97 16.81
N SER A 41 30.50 12.22 17.70
CA SER A 41 30.52 11.65 19.05
C SER A 41 29.34 12.15 19.90
N VAL A 42 29.04 13.46 19.85
CA VAL A 42 27.85 14.03 20.54
C VAL A 42 26.56 13.46 19.98
N TYR A 43 26.43 13.30 18.66
CA TYR A 43 25.26 12.70 18.02
C TYR A 43 25.05 11.24 18.45
N LEU A 44 26.12 10.45 18.51
CA LEU A 44 26.07 9.06 18.95
C LEU A 44 25.72 8.94 20.43
N GLN A 45 26.24 9.82 21.29
CA GLN A 45 25.88 9.86 22.71
C GLN A 45 24.39 10.18 22.91
N LEU A 46 23.86 11.19 22.22
CA LEU A 46 22.43 11.54 22.29
C LEU A 46 21.52 10.40 21.81
N ARG A 47 21.93 9.67 20.76
CA ARG A 47 21.23 8.47 20.28
C ARG A 47 21.26 7.34 21.29
N HIS A 48 22.39 7.12 21.96
CA HIS A 48 22.55 6.10 22.98
C HIS A 48 21.68 6.39 24.22
N ASP A 49 21.67 7.64 24.69
CA ASP A 49 20.86 8.05 25.83
C ASP A 49 19.35 7.96 25.52
N GLN A 50 18.94 8.27 24.29
CA GLN A 50 17.56 8.09 23.83
C GLN A 50 17.18 6.61 23.74
N TYR A 51 18.08 5.75 23.26
CA TYR A 51 17.87 4.29 23.23
C TYR A 51 17.72 3.70 24.64
N ILE A 52 18.55 4.10 25.61
CA ILE A 52 18.43 3.65 27.01
C ILE A 52 17.10 4.10 27.63
N SER A 53 16.66 5.34 27.36
CA SER A 53 15.36 5.84 27.81
C SER A 53 14.21 4.98 27.29
N ASP A 54 14.22 4.63 26.01
CA ASP A 54 13.17 3.82 25.38
C ASP A 54 13.18 2.36 25.88
N VAL A 55 14.36 1.76 26.12
CA VAL A 55 14.47 0.41 26.72
C VAL A 55 13.95 0.40 28.16
N SER A 56 14.19 1.45 28.96
CA SER A 56 13.66 1.54 30.33
C SER A 56 12.12 1.63 30.38
N LYS A 57 11.52 2.31 29.39
CA LYS A 57 10.06 2.39 29.25
C LYS A 57 9.45 1.04 28.87
N ILE A 58 10.15 0.26 28.04
CA ILE A 58 9.76 -1.10 27.67
C ILE A 58 9.83 -2.03 28.89
N ASP A 59 10.88 -1.99 29.71
CA ASP A 59 10.98 -2.82 30.93
C ASP A 59 9.90 -2.45 31.97
N THR A 60 9.58 -1.16 32.09
CA THR A 60 8.49 -0.67 32.96
C THR A 60 7.12 -1.16 32.48
N MET A 61 6.88 -1.19 31.16
CA MET A 61 5.65 -1.73 30.58
C MET A 61 5.56 -3.27 30.71
N HIS A 62 6.67 -3.99 30.62
CA HIS A 62 6.70 -5.45 30.75
C HIS A 62 6.45 -5.92 32.20
N ARG A 63 6.84 -5.11 33.20
CA ARG A 63 6.53 -5.35 34.62
C ARG A 63 5.06 -5.07 34.97
N LEU A 64 4.39 -4.17 34.26
CA LEU A 64 2.96 -3.92 34.43
C LEU A 64 2.08 -4.98 33.75
N ALA A 65 2.59 -5.66 32.72
CA ALA A 65 1.87 -6.70 31.98
C ALA A 65 1.90 -8.11 32.62
N THR A 66 2.65 -8.31 33.71
CA THR A 66 2.83 -9.64 34.35
C THR A 66 1.95 -9.88 35.58
N ILE A 67 0.98 -8.99 35.86
CA ILE A 67 -0.05 -9.20 36.88
C ILE A 67 -1.41 -9.29 36.17
N ASP A 68 -1.73 -10.46 35.62
CA ASP A 68 -3.04 -11.09 35.69
C ASP A 68 -3.10 -12.35 34.83
N ARG A 69 -3.70 -13.41 35.37
CA ARG A 69 -3.85 -14.71 34.69
C ARG A 69 -4.96 -14.62 33.62
N PRO A 70 -4.79 -15.24 32.44
CA PRO A 70 -5.82 -15.20 31.41
C PRO A 70 -6.98 -16.12 31.77
N VAL A 71 -8.20 -15.55 31.84
CA VAL A 71 -9.45 -16.31 31.77
C VAL A 71 -9.79 -16.51 30.30
N THR A 72 -9.83 -17.76 29.85
CA THR A 72 -10.24 -18.12 28.48
C THR A 72 -11.76 -18.15 28.42
N ILE A 73 -12.37 -17.21 27.67
CA ILE A 73 -13.81 -17.26 27.37
C ILE A 73 -13.99 -17.73 25.93
N SER A 74 -14.65 -18.89 25.78
CA SER A 74 -15.05 -19.46 24.49
C SER A 74 -16.21 -18.66 23.89
N THR A 75 -16.12 -18.37 22.59
CA THR A 75 -17.09 -17.61 21.78
C THR A 75 -18.47 -18.26 21.64
N ASN A 76 -18.68 -19.48 22.17
CA ASN A 76 -19.97 -20.15 22.13
C ASN A 76 -20.92 -19.75 23.27
N SER A 77 -20.46 -19.03 24.30
CA SER A 77 -21.27 -18.72 25.49
C SER A 77 -22.16 -17.47 25.38
N ILE A 78 -22.03 -16.68 24.32
CA ILE A 78 -22.79 -15.42 24.15
C ILE A 78 -24.14 -15.65 23.45
N ILE A 79 -24.31 -16.77 22.74
CA ILE A 79 -25.54 -17.10 22.00
C ILE A 79 -26.62 -17.77 22.88
N ASP A 80 -26.25 -18.39 24.00
CA ASP A 80 -27.19 -19.08 24.90
C ASP A 80 -27.88 -18.15 25.93
N ILE A 81 -27.35 -16.95 26.15
CA ILE A 81 -27.93 -15.96 27.09
C ILE A 81 -29.17 -15.26 26.49
N VAL A 82 -29.30 -15.25 25.15
CA VAL A 82 -30.43 -14.58 24.47
C VAL A 82 -31.63 -15.54 24.25
N LYS A 83 -31.43 -16.86 24.32
CA LYS A 83 -32.49 -17.85 24.03
C LYS A 83 -33.29 -18.35 25.24
N THR A 84 -32.88 -18.06 26.47
CA THR A 84 -33.52 -18.61 27.68
C THR A 84 -34.67 -17.76 28.26
N ASN A 85 -35.06 -16.65 27.62
CA ASN A 85 -36.03 -15.70 28.20
C ASN A 85 -37.44 -15.70 27.56
N GLN A 86 -37.86 -16.79 26.91
CA GLN A 86 -39.19 -16.87 26.28
C GLN A 86 -40.13 -18.00 26.72
N ASN A 87 -39.77 -18.86 27.67
CA ASN A 87 -40.68 -19.94 28.10
C ASN A 87 -40.83 -20.02 29.63
N SER A 88 -41.81 -19.30 30.18
CA SER A 88 -42.45 -19.67 31.45
C SER A 88 -43.74 -18.88 31.71
N THR A 89 -44.84 -19.33 31.13
CA THR A 89 -46.21 -19.00 31.57
C THR A 89 -46.89 -20.27 32.03
N THR A 90 -46.89 -20.55 33.35
CA THR A 90 -48.00 -21.22 34.04
C THR A 90 -47.84 -21.22 35.56
N SER A 91 -48.94 -20.89 36.24
CA SER A 91 -49.33 -21.27 37.60
C SER A 91 -48.47 -20.80 38.79
N ILE A 92 -49.01 -19.87 39.58
CA ILE A 92 -49.31 -20.08 41.01
C ILE A 92 -50.24 -18.94 41.46
N GLY A 93 -51.42 -19.33 41.94
CA GLY A 93 -52.33 -18.46 42.67
C GLY A 93 -52.01 -18.40 44.16
N SER A 94 -52.62 -17.40 44.81
CA SER A 94 -52.74 -17.18 46.26
C SER A 94 -51.53 -16.56 46.99
N LEU A 95 -51.51 -15.22 47.05
CA LEU A 95 -51.41 -14.46 48.30
C LEU A 95 -51.62 -12.97 48.02
N ALA A 96 -52.75 -12.46 48.47
CA ALA A 96 -53.11 -11.06 48.39
C ALA A 96 -52.40 -10.25 49.48
N LYS A 97 -51.81 -9.09 49.11
CA LYS A 97 -52.23 -7.76 49.60
C LYS A 97 -51.32 -6.63 49.09
N ARG A 98 -51.99 -5.60 48.57
CA ARG A 98 -51.61 -4.18 48.42
C ARG A 98 -50.33 -3.88 47.62
N ASN A 99 -50.54 -3.52 46.35
CA ASN A 99 -50.10 -2.25 45.76
C ASN A 99 -50.75 -2.07 44.37
N ASN A 100 -51.61 -1.04 44.24
CA ASN A 100 -52.31 -0.68 43.01
C ASN A 100 -51.36 0.04 42.04
N LEU A 101 -50.53 -0.72 41.33
CA LEU A 101 -49.81 -0.23 40.15
C LEU A 101 -50.40 -0.88 38.90
N THR A 102 -50.75 -0.07 37.91
CA THR A 102 -51.28 -0.54 36.62
C THR A 102 -50.21 -1.33 35.85
N LEU A 103 -50.63 -2.21 34.93
CA LEU A 103 -49.72 -3.00 34.09
C LEU A 103 -48.73 -2.10 33.31
N HIS A 104 -49.19 -0.91 32.90
CA HIS A 104 -48.37 0.09 32.24
C HIS A 104 -47.33 0.72 33.19
N GLN A 105 -47.70 0.97 34.45
CA GLN A 105 -46.75 1.44 35.47
C GLN A 105 -45.69 0.39 35.80
N ARG A 106 -46.03 -0.90 35.81
CA ARG A 106 -45.05 -1.99 35.99
C ARG A 106 -44.09 -2.12 34.81
N GLN A 107 -44.57 -1.95 33.57
CA GLN A 107 -43.71 -1.92 32.39
C GLN A 107 -42.77 -0.71 32.38
N GLN A 108 -43.24 0.47 32.79
CA GLN A 108 -42.38 1.65 32.95
C GLN A 108 -41.37 1.52 34.10
N GLN A 109 -41.70 0.80 35.16
CA GLN A 109 -40.79 0.55 36.28
C GLN A 109 -39.71 -0.47 35.92
N MET A 110 -40.04 -1.51 35.13
CA MET A 110 -39.04 -2.45 34.56
C MET A 110 -38.12 -1.79 33.52
N LEU A 111 -38.60 -0.79 32.78
CA LEU A 111 -37.76 -0.01 31.86
C LEU A 111 -36.82 0.97 32.58
N LYS A 112 -37.13 1.37 33.82
CA LYS A 112 -36.31 2.28 34.65
C LYS A 112 -35.27 1.57 35.52
N SER A 113 -35.37 0.25 35.72
CA SER A 113 -34.40 -0.53 36.51
C SER A 113 -33.41 -1.31 35.65
N LYS A 114 -33.10 -0.83 34.44
CA LYS A 114 -32.07 -1.43 33.59
C LYS A 114 -30.71 -1.30 34.30
N PRO A 115 -29.86 -2.35 34.39
CA PRO A 115 -28.60 -2.25 35.11
C PRO A 115 -27.63 -1.37 34.31
N THR A 116 -27.45 -0.12 34.74
CA THR A 116 -26.48 0.83 34.15
C THR A 116 -25.05 0.26 34.16
N VAL A 117 -24.74 -0.61 35.13
CA VAL A 117 -23.41 -1.20 35.33
C VAL A 117 -23.03 -2.23 34.26
N LEU A 118 -24.00 -2.91 33.63
CA LEU A 118 -23.71 -3.87 32.54
C LEU A 118 -23.49 -3.17 31.18
N SER A 119 -24.02 -1.95 31.01
CA SER A 119 -23.80 -1.14 29.81
C SER A 119 -22.42 -0.50 29.85
N GLU A 120 -22.01 0.08 30.99
CA GLU A 120 -20.69 0.72 31.11
C GLU A 120 -19.53 -0.28 30.94
N THR A 121 -19.70 -1.52 31.40
CA THR A 121 -18.70 -2.58 31.21
C THR A 121 -18.65 -3.10 29.77
N ALA A 122 -19.79 -3.23 29.09
CA ALA A 122 -19.83 -3.60 27.67
C ALA A 122 -19.23 -2.51 26.77
N ASP A 123 -19.56 -1.24 27.01
CA ASP A 123 -19.00 -0.11 26.27
C ASP A 123 -17.50 0.02 26.53
N HIS A 124 -17.04 -0.21 27.76
CA HIS A 124 -15.62 -0.23 28.07
C HIS A 124 -14.88 -1.39 27.39
N LEU A 125 -15.47 -2.59 27.35
CA LEU A 125 -14.89 -3.75 26.65
C LEU A 125 -14.84 -3.53 25.13
N ILE A 126 -15.84 -2.88 24.54
CA ILE A 126 -15.85 -2.48 23.13
C ILE A 126 -14.76 -1.42 22.86
N GLN A 127 -14.62 -0.42 23.73
CA GLN A 127 -13.57 0.58 23.58
C GLN A 127 -12.17 -0.03 23.74
N LEU A 128 -11.99 -0.95 24.68
CA LEU A 128 -10.73 -1.69 24.85
C LEU A 128 -10.44 -2.62 23.68
N SER A 129 -11.44 -3.30 23.11
CA SER A 129 -11.24 -4.14 21.92
C SER A 129 -10.89 -3.29 20.71
N LEU A 130 -11.59 -2.16 20.50
CA LEU A 130 -11.27 -1.20 19.44
C LEU A 130 -9.87 -0.62 19.61
N GLN A 131 -9.47 -0.28 20.83
CA GLN A 131 -8.14 0.26 21.12
C GLN A 131 -7.05 -0.79 20.92
N TYR A 132 -7.30 -2.04 21.32
CA TYR A 132 -6.39 -3.17 21.09
C TYR A 132 -6.24 -3.46 19.59
N ASP A 133 -7.34 -3.47 18.83
CA ASP A 133 -7.33 -3.65 17.39
C ASP A 133 -6.57 -2.52 16.69
N VAL A 134 -6.77 -1.26 17.10
CA VAL A 134 -6.04 -0.11 16.54
C VAL A 134 -4.55 -0.18 16.86
N LYS A 135 -4.16 -0.56 18.08
CA LYS A 135 -2.74 -0.72 18.44
C LYS A 135 -2.09 -1.84 17.63
N ASN A 136 -2.77 -2.99 17.51
CA ASN A 136 -2.27 -4.12 16.72
C ASN A 136 -2.11 -3.75 15.24
N LEU A 137 -3.11 -3.09 14.64
CA LEU A 137 -3.03 -2.60 13.27
C LEU A 137 -1.93 -1.54 13.09
N THR A 138 -1.69 -0.70 14.09
CA THR A 138 -0.59 0.27 14.11
C THR A 138 0.76 -0.42 14.08
N ASP A 139 0.97 -1.38 14.98
CA ASP A 139 2.20 -2.17 15.05
C ASP A 139 2.42 -2.96 13.74
N GLN A 140 1.35 -3.52 13.17
CA GLN A 140 1.37 -4.19 11.86
C GLN A 140 1.70 -3.23 10.71
N LEU A 141 1.11 -2.04 10.66
CA LEU A 141 1.39 -1.05 9.61
C LEU A 141 2.84 -0.56 9.68
N MET A 142 3.35 -0.32 10.89
CA MET A 142 4.72 0.14 11.14
C MET A 142 5.77 -0.93 10.85
N ASN A 143 5.42 -2.21 10.94
CA ASN A 143 6.28 -3.32 10.52
C ASN A 143 6.16 -3.65 9.02
N ASN A 144 5.20 -3.04 8.33
CA ASN A 144 4.86 -3.38 6.95
C ASN A 144 5.47 -2.42 5.93
N THR A 145 6.59 -2.87 5.34
CA THR A 145 7.32 -2.14 4.30
C THR A 145 6.62 -2.10 2.93
N LEU A 146 5.54 -2.86 2.72
CA LEU A 146 4.90 -3.07 1.41
C LEU A 146 3.60 -2.29 1.21
N VAL A 147 3.03 -1.71 2.25
CA VAL A 147 1.75 -0.97 2.19
C VAL A 147 1.95 0.50 2.53
N TYR A 148 2.63 0.79 3.64
CA TYR A 148 2.81 2.16 4.12
C TYR A 148 4.08 2.79 3.58
N PHE A 149 5.24 2.17 3.83
CA PHE A 149 6.54 2.73 3.45
C PHE A 149 6.77 2.76 1.93
N PRO A 150 7.61 3.68 1.44
CA PRO A 150 7.92 3.80 0.01
C PRO A 150 8.52 2.52 -0.59
N GLY A 151 9.20 1.70 0.22
CA GLY A 151 9.94 0.53 -0.25
C GLY A 151 10.95 0.88 -1.35
N PRO A 152 11.30 -0.05 -2.24
CA PRO A 152 12.13 0.21 -3.41
C PRO A 152 11.27 0.84 -4.53
N TRP A 153 10.77 2.06 -4.31
CA TRP A 153 10.13 2.95 -5.29
C TRP A 153 8.59 2.90 -5.42
N ASP A 154 7.92 1.75 -5.34
CA ASP A 154 6.46 1.65 -5.57
C ASP A 154 5.71 0.84 -4.49
N GLY A 155 6.27 0.76 -3.27
CA GLY A 155 5.69 0.00 -2.17
C GLY A 155 4.37 0.60 -1.68
N SER A 156 4.34 1.90 -1.44
CA SER A 156 3.19 2.56 -0.85
C SER A 156 1.99 2.71 -1.80
N GLY A 157 0.77 2.67 -1.26
CA GLY A 157 -0.45 2.98 -2.00
C GLY A 157 -0.51 4.46 -2.40
N ILE A 158 -0.91 4.75 -3.63
CA ILE A 158 -1.17 6.12 -4.09
C ILE A 158 -2.51 6.58 -3.53
N VAL A 159 -2.56 7.76 -2.95
CA VAL A 159 -3.76 8.33 -2.32
C VAL A 159 -4.28 9.48 -3.19
N ILE A 160 -5.58 9.44 -3.52
CA ILE A 160 -6.31 10.57 -4.10
C ILE A 160 -7.46 10.91 -3.18
N GLU A 161 -7.19 11.83 -2.26
CA GLU A 161 -8.08 12.16 -1.14
C GLU A 161 -9.43 12.71 -1.60
N GLU A 162 -9.44 13.55 -2.65
CA GLU A 162 -10.68 14.11 -3.24
C GLU A 162 -11.70 13.02 -3.61
N TYR A 163 -11.22 11.83 -3.99
CA TYR A 163 -12.05 10.70 -4.40
C TYR A 163 -12.06 9.54 -3.40
N LYS A 164 -11.46 9.73 -2.21
CA LYS A 164 -11.25 8.67 -1.22
C LYS A 164 -10.69 7.38 -1.85
N LEU A 165 -9.67 7.51 -2.71
CA LEU A 165 -9.01 6.39 -3.38
C LEU A 165 -7.65 6.08 -2.76
N VAL A 166 -7.39 4.81 -2.50
CA VAL A 166 -6.03 4.23 -2.39
C VAL A 166 -5.82 3.26 -3.53
N PHE A 167 -4.75 3.43 -4.30
CA PHE A 167 -4.42 2.55 -5.42
C PHE A 167 -3.06 1.88 -5.23
N PHE A 168 -3.05 0.55 -5.20
CA PHE A 168 -1.85 -0.26 -5.11
C PHE A 168 -1.32 -0.62 -6.51
N THR A 169 -0.24 0.04 -6.92
CA THR A 169 0.32 -0.18 -8.26
C THR A 169 1.04 -1.54 -8.37
N GLN A 170 0.88 -2.19 -9.51
CA GLN A 170 1.46 -3.50 -9.81
C GLN A 170 2.34 -3.43 -11.06
N GLY A 171 3.55 -4.00 -10.97
CA GLY A 171 4.45 -4.11 -12.12
C GLY A 171 3.79 -4.93 -13.23
N LYS A 172 3.92 -4.46 -14.48
CA LYS A 172 3.37 -5.12 -15.69
C LYS A 172 1.84 -5.16 -15.79
N VAL A 173 1.14 -4.36 -14.98
CA VAL A 173 -0.32 -4.18 -15.03
C VAL A 173 -0.69 -2.73 -15.41
N ALA A 174 -0.06 -2.20 -16.46
CA ALA A 174 -0.22 -0.80 -16.92
C ALA A 174 0.01 0.29 -15.84
N CYS A 175 0.86 0.03 -14.84
CA CYS A 175 1.11 0.99 -13.76
C CYS A 175 1.53 2.39 -14.23
N THR A 176 2.29 2.50 -15.32
CA THR A 176 2.66 3.81 -15.91
C THR A 176 1.42 4.60 -16.33
N VAL A 177 0.43 3.95 -16.95
CA VAL A 177 -0.79 4.61 -17.44
C VAL A 177 -1.67 5.03 -16.26
N PHE A 178 -1.85 4.16 -15.25
CA PHE A 178 -2.57 4.54 -14.03
C PHE A 178 -1.92 5.70 -13.29
N LYS A 179 -0.60 5.75 -13.17
CA LYS A 179 0.08 6.90 -12.56
C LYS A 179 -0.14 8.18 -13.36
N LYS A 180 -0.13 8.12 -14.69
CA LYS A 180 -0.50 9.28 -15.54
C LYS A 180 -1.96 9.69 -15.32
N LEU A 181 -2.88 8.74 -15.19
CA LEU A 181 -4.29 9.01 -14.87
C LEU A 181 -4.41 9.74 -13.54
N PHE A 182 -3.76 9.27 -12.49
CA PHE A 182 -3.85 9.88 -11.16
C PHE A 182 -3.20 11.26 -11.10
N ARG A 183 -2.09 11.46 -11.82
CA ARG A 183 -1.52 12.81 -11.99
C ARG A 183 -2.52 13.76 -12.66
N ARG A 184 -3.24 13.29 -13.68
CA ARG A 184 -4.28 14.07 -14.34
C ARG A 184 -5.45 14.38 -13.41
N MET A 185 -5.88 13.40 -12.60
CA MET A 185 -6.94 13.57 -11.60
C MET A 185 -6.54 14.58 -10.51
N MET A 186 -5.25 14.64 -10.16
CA MET A 186 -4.68 15.62 -9.22
C MET A 186 -4.30 16.96 -9.89
N ASN A 187 -4.76 17.23 -11.10
CA ASN A 187 -4.50 18.47 -11.86
C ASN A 187 -3.02 18.81 -12.07
N ILE A 188 -2.15 17.81 -12.18
CA ILE A 188 -0.72 18.01 -12.47
C ILE A 188 -0.56 18.31 -13.96
N GLU A 189 -0.13 19.52 -14.31
CA GLU A 189 -0.09 20.02 -15.70
C GLU A 189 0.62 19.08 -16.68
N ASN A 190 1.76 18.53 -16.27
CA ASN A 190 2.60 17.66 -17.08
C ASN A 190 2.30 16.16 -16.88
N TRP A 191 1.04 15.81 -16.57
CA TRP A 191 0.61 14.44 -16.28
C TRP A 191 0.91 13.44 -17.40
N ASN A 192 0.93 13.88 -18.67
CA ASN A 192 1.05 13.01 -19.83
C ASN A 192 2.49 12.83 -20.34
N VAL A 193 3.49 13.47 -19.73
CA VAL A 193 4.88 13.45 -20.20
C VAL A 193 5.34 12.03 -20.51
N ASP A 194 5.85 11.84 -21.73
CA ASP A 194 6.32 10.56 -22.21
C ASP A 194 7.79 10.34 -21.84
N ASN A 195 8.03 10.13 -20.56
CA ASN A 195 9.33 9.67 -20.10
C ASN A 195 9.13 8.50 -19.12
N THR A 196 10.12 7.60 -19.09
CA THR A 196 10.05 6.35 -18.33
C THR A 196 10.39 6.52 -16.85
N LYS A 197 10.86 7.70 -16.42
CA LYS A 197 11.33 7.96 -15.05
C LYS A 197 10.29 8.69 -14.21
N LEU A 198 9.72 9.76 -14.75
CA LEU A 198 8.88 10.72 -14.06
C LEU A 198 7.61 10.08 -13.50
N PRO A 199 6.82 9.24 -14.19
CA PRO A 199 5.69 8.59 -13.53
C PRO A 199 6.13 7.64 -12.41
N HIS A 200 7.35 7.10 -12.45
CA HIS A 200 7.82 6.04 -11.56
C HIS A 200 8.63 6.51 -10.35
N ASN A 201 9.06 7.78 -10.30
CA ASN A 201 9.85 8.30 -9.20
C ASN A 201 8.95 9.05 -8.20
N PRO A 202 8.65 8.50 -7.01
CA PRO A 202 7.76 9.15 -6.03
C PRO A 202 8.22 10.54 -5.60
N ARG A 203 9.52 10.83 -5.70
CA ARG A 203 10.10 12.13 -5.35
C ARG A 203 9.85 13.21 -6.39
N GLU A 204 9.57 12.82 -7.64
CA GLU A 204 9.45 13.73 -8.78
C GLU A 204 8.06 13.65 -9.44
N ASN A 205 7.24 12.65 -9.08
CA ASN A 205 6.02 12.36 -9.84
C ASN A 205 4.77 13.13 -9.40
N GLY A 206 4.86 13.87 -8.30
CA GLY A 206 3.81 14.72 -7.76
C GLY A 206 2.60 13.98 -7.19
N LEU A 207 2.65 12.64 -7.11
CA LEU A 207 1.56 11.85 -6.53
C LEU A 207 1.67 11.85 -5.00
N THR A 208 0.52 11.72 -4.34
CA THR A 208 0.43 11.53 -2.88
C THR A 208 0.42 10.03 -2.56
N TYR A 209 1.07 9.63 -1.47
CA TYR A 209 1.18 8.23 -1.03
C TYR A 209 0.78 8.09 0.44
N LEU A 210 0.49 6.88 0.89
CA LEU A 210 0.15 6.61 2.28
C LEU A 210 1.23 7.08 3.27
N TYR A 211 2.53 6.96 2.95
CA TYR A 211 3.61 7.47 3.83
C TYR A 211 3.68 8.99 3.93
N HIS A 212 2.91 9.75 3.14
CA HIS A 212 2.79 11.19 3.34
C HIS A 212 1.84 11.55 4.49
N TYR A 213 1.01 10.60 4.92
CA TYR A 213 0.13 10.74 6.07
C TYR A 213 0.82 10.18 7.31
N ASN A 214 0.41 10.64 8.50
CA ASN A 214 0.82 9.96 9.72
C ASN A 214 0.13 8.58 9.81
N VAL A 215 0.59 7.76 10.74
CA VAL A 215 0.14 6.36 10.89
C VAL A 215 -1.37 6.26 11.16
N ALA A 216 -1.92 7.13 12.01
CA ALA A 216 -3.34 7.11 12.36
C ALA A 216 -4.22 7.48 11.16
N ASP A 217 -3.83 8.50 10.40
CA ASP A 217 -4.53 8.90 9.17
C ASP A 217 -4.42 7.81 8.10
N ALA A 218 -3.23 7.22 7.91
CA ALA A 218 -3.03 6.12 6.97
C ALA A 218 -3.88 4.89 7.32
N LEU A 219 -4.02 4.54 8.60
CA LEU A 219 -4.91 3.48 9.06
C LEU A 219 -6.38 3.81 8.81
N THR A 220 -6.77 5.07 9.01
CA THR A 220 -8.12 5.54 8.70
C THR A 220 -8.39 5.40 7.20
N ILE A 221 -7.47 5.86 6.36
CA ILE A 221 -7.54 5.74 4.89
C ILE A 221 -7.65 4.27 4.45
N LEU A 222 -6.91 3.36 5.09
CA LEU A 222 -6.89 1.94 4.74
C LEU A 222 -8.12 1.17 5.21
N SER A 223 -8.69 1.53 6.37
CA SER A 223 -9.75 0.74 7.02
C SER A 223 -11.15 1.30 6.83
N HIS A 224 -11.30 2.62 6.69
CA HIS A 224 -12.60 3.28 6.68
C HIS A 224 -13.46 2.86 5.45
N PRO A 225 -14.77 2.55 5.63
CA PRO A 225 -15.61 1.99 4.58
C PRO A 225 -15.77 2.88 3.35
N ASP A 226 -15.77 4.21 3.53
CA ASP A 226 -15.88 5.16 2.42
C ASP A 226 -14.70 5.14 1.43
N TRP A 227 -13.55 4.61 1.84
CA TRP A 227 -12.38 4.59 0.96
C TRP A 227 -12.46 3.42 -0.02
N THR A 228 -12.20 3.69 -1.29
CA THR A 228 -11.95 2.63 -2.28
C THR A 228 -10.47 2.26 -2.21
N ARG A 229 -10.18 1.00 -1.89
CA ARG A 229 -8.82 0.44 -1.90
C ARG A 229 -8.72 -0.50 -3.09
N ALA A 230 -8.08 -0.02 -4.14
CA ALA A 230 -8.07 -0.65 -5.45
C ALA A 230 -6.71 -1.26 -5.80
N ILE A 231 -6.78 -2.38 -6.50
CA ILE A 231 -5.64 -3.01 -7.17
C ILE A 231 -6.08 -3.47 -8.56
N PHE A 232 -5.17 -3.39 -9.52
CA PHE A 232 -5.36 -4.05 -10.81
C PHE A 232 -4.39 -5.21 -10.92
N VAL A 233 -4.87 -6.33 -11.45
CA VAL A 233 -4.10 -7.55 -11.62
C VAL A 233 -4.13 -8.03 -13.07
N ARG A 234 -3.16 -8.85 -13.45
CA ARG A 234 -3.02 -9.45 -14.79
C ARG A 234 -2.78 -10.94 -14.63
N ASP A 235 -3.29 -11.76 -15.54
CA ASP A 235 -3.02 -13.20 -15.52
C ASP A 235 -1.51 -13.47 -15.26
N PRO A 236 -1.16 -14.33 -14.28
CA PRO A 236 0.23 -14.57 -13.91
C PRO A 236 1.13 -14.94 -15.09
N LYS A 237 0.69 -15.81 -16.01
CA LYS A 237 1.48 -16.23 -17.18
C LYS A 237 1.74 -15.08 -18.15
N GLU A 238 0.71 -14.28 -18.44
CA GLU A 238 0.84 -13.10 -19.31
C GLU A 238 1.74 -12.02 -18.68
N ARG A 239 1.57 -11.79 -17.38
CA ARG A 239 2.37 -10.83 -16.61
C ARG A 239 3.85 -11.23 -16.59
N LEU A 240 4.13 -12.50 -16.34
CA LEU A 240 5.47 -13.08 -16.27
C LEU A 240 6.20 -13.00 -17.61
N LEU A 241 5.52 -13.38 -18.70
CA LEU A 241 6.10 -13.25 -20.04
C LEU A 241 6.36 -11.77 -20.39
N SER A 242 5.45 -10.87 -20.00
CA SER A 242 5.68 -9.43 -20.15
C SER A 242 6.88 -8.93 -19.34
N ALA A 243 7.21 -9.56 -18.21
CA ALA A 243 8.38 -9.24 -17.41
C ALA A 243 9.66 -9.73 -18.08
N TYR A 244 9.71 -10.99 -18.51
CA TYR A 244 10.82 -11.57 -19.26
C TYR A 244 11.18 -10.75 -20.50
N LEU A 245 10.20 -10.48 -21.36
CA LEU A 245 10.42 -9.76 -22.61
C LEU A 245 10.97 -8.35 -22.35
N ASP A 246 10.53 -7.69 -21.28
CA ASP A 246 10.97 -6.33 -20.96
C ASP A 246 12.32 -6.26 -20.23
N LYS A 247 12.53 -7.13 -19.25
CA LYS A 247 13.64 -7.03 -18.28
C LYS A 247 14.79 -7.97 -18.57
N ALA A 248 14.52 -9.17 -19.08
CA ALA A 248 15.56 -10.09 -19.48
C ALA A 248 15.93 -9.88 -20.95
N ALA A 249 15.05 -10.27 -21.87
CA ALA A 249 15.34 -10.31 -23.31
C ALA A 249 15.73 -8.94 -23.88
N ARG A 250 14.87 -7.92 -23.73
CA ARG A 250 15.12 -6.58 -24.29
C ARG A 250 16.35 -5.88 -23.68
N LYS A 251 16.72 -6.22 -22.44
CA LYS A 251 17.88 -5.64 -21.75
C LYS A 251 19.11 -6.53 -21.82
N LYS A 252 19.07 -7.62 -22.59
CA LYS A 252 20.16 -8.59 -22.73
C LYS A 252 20.67 -9.07 -21.37
N GLY A 253 19.76 -9.40 -20.45
CA GLY A 253 20.09 -9.88 -19.11
C GLY A 253 20.57 -8.83 -18.09
N SER A 254 20.98 -7.64 -18.54
CA SER A 254 21.62 -6.63 -17.68
C SER A 254 20.75 -6.09 -16.54
N TYR A 255 19.42 -6.19 -16.65
CA TYR A 255 18.52 -5.85 -15.54
C TYR A 255 18.56 -6.94 -14.48
N ILE A 256 18.44 -8.21 -14.87
CA ILE A 256 18.51 -9.35 -13.96
C ILE A 256 19.87 -9.37 -13.25
N GLN A 257 20.96 -9.15 -14.00
CA GLN A 257 22.31 -9.08 -13.44
C GLN A 257 22.47 -8.00 -12.35
N ARG A 258 21.80 -6.85 -12.48
CA ARG A 258 21.89 -5.77 -11.50
C ARG A 258 20.95 -5.92 -10.31
N HIS A 259 19.79 -6.52 -10.53
CA HIS A 259 18.68 -6.48 -9.57
C HIS A 259 18.46 -7.80 -8.84
N CYS A 260 18.93 -8.92 -9.39
CA CYS A 260 18.77 -10.25 -8.79
C CYS A 260 20.08 -10.91 -8.43
N CYS A 261 21.12 -10.67 -9.22
CA CYS A 261 22.34 -11.43 -9.12
C CYS A 261 23.27 -10.87 -8.06
N ASN A 262 23.70 -11.76 -7.16
CA ASN A 262 24.73 -11.50 -6.18
C ASN A 262 26.08 -11.43 -6.89
N GLN A 263 27.10 -10.78 -6.31
CA GLN A 263 28.45 -10.71 -6.91
C GLN A 263 29.09 -12.07 -7.21
N LYS A 264 28.61 -13.15 -6.57
CA LYS A 264 29.08 -14.53 -6.77
C LYS A 264 28.48 -15.23 -7.99
N GLU A 265 27.37 -14.73 -8.54
CA GLU A 265 26.71 -15.31 -9.71
C GLU A 265 26.90 -14.39 -10.92
N SER A 266 27.99 -14.62 -11.66
CA SER A 266 28.33 -13.79 -12.80
C SER A 266 27.51 -14.08 -14.06
N THR A 267 26.80 -15.20 -14.13
CA THR A 267 26.11 -15.69 -15.35
C THR A 267 24.59 -15.66 -15.31
N CYS A 268 23.97 -15.49 -14.15
CA CYS A 268 22.50 -15.51 -13.99
C CYS A 268 21.76 -14.51 -14.90
N GLY A 269 22.36 -13.33 -15.20
CA GLY A 269 21.79 -12.41 -16.18
C GLY A 269 21.78 -12.99 -17.60
N GLU A 270 22.84 -13.69 -17.99
CA GLU A 270 22.97 -14.36 -19.29
C GLU A 270 22.01 -15.55 -19.40
N GLU A 271 21.94 -16.37 -18.34
CA GLU A 271 21.00 -17.50 -18.22
C GLU A 271 19.55 -17.04 -18.37
N ALA A 272 19.17 -15.98 -17.64
CA ALA A 272 17.84 -15.40 -17.74
C ALA A 272 17.55 -14.79 -19.12
N ASN A 273 18.57 -14.34 -19.85
CA ASN A 273 18.40 -13.83 -21.20
C ASN A 273 18.27 -14.94 -22.25
N ALA A 274 18.98 -16.05 -22.06
CA ALA A 274 19.12 -17.12 -23.04
C ALA A 274 17.78 -17.78 -23.40
N SER A 275 16.87 -17.94 -22.43
CA SER A 275 15.54 -18.49 -22.67
C SER A 275 14.53 -18.03 -21.61
N PHE A 276 13.24 -18.20 -21.91
CA PHE A 276 12.20 -17.93 -20.92
C PHE A 276 12.27 -18.89 -19.73
N MET A 277 12.52 -20.19 -19.96
CA MET A 277 12.75 -21.16 -18.89
C MET A 277 13.96 -20.78 -18.02
N GLY A 278 15.06 -20.35 -18.63
CA GLY A 278 16.24 -19.86 -17.89
C GLY A 278 15.90 -18.66 -16.99
N PHE A 279 15.05 -17.75 -17.45
CA PHE A 279 14.54 -16.67 -16.60
C PHE A 279 13.73 -17.20 -15.41
N LEU A 280 12.82 -18.17 -15.63
CA LEU A 280 12.03 -18.77 -14.55
C LEU A 280 12.90 -19.44 -13.49
N GLN A 281 13.90 -20.22 -13.93
CA GLN A 281 14.85 -20.89 -13.06
C GLN A 281 15.67 -19.89 -12.23
N VAL A 282 16.13 -18.79 -12.84
CA VAL A 282 16.89 -17.77 -12.13
C VAL A 282 16.04 -17.07 -11.06
N ILE A 283 14.80 -16.70 -11.36
CA ILE A 283 13.95 -15.98 -10.37
C ILE A 283 13.50 -16.90 -9.23
N GLU A 284 13.27 -18.19 -9.50
CA GLU A 284 12.98 -19.19 -8.47
C GLU A 284 14.21 -19.43 -7.58
N LYS A 285 15.35 -19.79 -8.19
CA LYS A 285 16.59 -20.13 -7.48
C LYS A 285 17.09 -19.00 -6.57
N LEU A 286 17.07 -17.76 -7.07
CA LEU A 286 17.61 -16.61 -6.33
C LEU A 286 16.59 -15.91 -5.44
N CYS A 287 15.33 -16.36 -5.45
CA CYS A 287 14.24 -15.71 -4.74
C CYS A 287 14.23 -14.18 -5.01
N CYS A 288 14.42 -13.79 -6.27
CA CYS A 288 14.58 -12.39 -6.64
C CYS A 288 13.25 -11.63 -6.51
N CYS A 289 13.13 -10.84 -5.44
CA CYS A 289 11.91 -10.12 -5.06
C CYS A 289 11.64 -8.85 -5.89
N ASP A 290 11.70 -8.92 -7.21
CA ASP A 290 11.45 -7.77 -8.07
C ASP A 290 9.93 -7.56 -8.32
N PRO A 291 9.42 -6.32 -8.24
CA PRO A 291 8.00 -6.03 -8.40
C PRO A 291 7.40 -6.37 -9.78
N HIS A 292 8.21 -6.63 -10.80
CA HIS A 292 7.73 -6.98 -12.14
C HIS A 292 7.30 -8.45 -12.28
N TRP A 293 7.81 -9.35 -11.44
CA TRP A 293 7.46 -10.79 -11.44
C TRP A 293 7.22 -11.37 -10.05
N ARG A 294 7.29 -10.61 -8.96
CA ARG A 294 6.80 -11.08 -7.66
C ARG A 294 5.31 -11.48 -7.77
N PRO A 295 4.83 -12.57 -7.12
CA PRO A 295 3.41 -12.90 -7.09
C PRO A 295 2.56 -11.70 -6.64
N GLN A 296 1.41 -11.53 -7.30
CA GLN A 296 0.54 -10.38 -7.11
C GLN A 296 -0.13 -10.39 -5.73
N THR A 297 -0.36 -11.57 -5.17
CA THR A 297 -0.80 -11.80 -3.78
C THR A 297 0.14 -11.19 -2.75
N LYS A 298 1.44 -11.17 -3.04
CA LYS A 298 2.47 -10.58 -2.17
C LYS A 298 2.61 -9.07 -2.36
N ARG A 299 1.75 -8.42 -3.15
CA ARG A 299 1.77 -6.95 -3.32
C ARG A 299 1.30 -6.23 -2.06
N ILE A 300 0.31 -6.79 -1.38
CA ILE A 300 -0.30 -6.22 -0.18
C ILE A 300 -0.15 -7.27 0.91
N ASP A 301 0.36 -6.87 2.07
CA ASP A 301 0.48 -7.78 3.21
C ASP A 301 -0.88 -8.33 3.63
N SER A 302 -0.91 -9.62 4.01
CA SER A 302 -2.10 -10.36 4.43
C SER A 302 -3.05 -9.56 5.34
N THR A 303 -2.50 -8.80 6.28
CA THR A 303 -3.25 -7.94 7.21
C THR A 303 -4.17 -6.96 6.48
N PHE A 304 -3.67 -6.31 5.43
CA PHE A 304 -4.38 -5.24 4.74
C PHE A 304 -5.11 -5.73 3.48
N ARG A 305 -4.96 -7.00 3.10
CA ARG A 305 -5.63 -7.57 1.93
C ARG A 305 -7.14 -7.55 2.06
N ASN A 306 -7.65 -7.82 3.27
CA ASN A 306 -9.10 -7.81 3.55
C ASN A 306 -9.73 -6.43 3.39
N PHE A 307 -8.92 -5.36 3.39
CA PHE A 307 -9.41 -4.02 3.13
C PHE A 307 -9.50 -3.70 1.64
N VAL A 308 -8.88 -4.48 0.74
CA VAL A 308 -9.03 -4.25 -0.70
C VAL A 308 -10.48 -4.53 -1.09
N ASN A 309 -11.16 -3.52 -1.63
CA ASN A 309 -12.58 -3.59 -1.97
C ASN A 309 -12.85 -3.31 -3.46
N PHE A 310 -11.80 -3.23 -4.26
CA PHE A 310 -11.88 -3.14 -5.71
C PHE A 310 -10.71 -3.89 -6.36
N VAL A 311 -11.03 -4.89 -7.20
CA VAL A 311 -10.06 -5.60 -8.04
C VAL A 311 -10.46 -5.43 -9.49
N GLY A 312 -9.57 -4.81 -10.27
CA GLY A 312 -9.67 -4.70 -11.72
C GLY A 312 -8.74 -5.70 -12.41
N HIS A 313 -9.10 -6.14 -13.60
CA HIS A 313 -8.31 -7.09 -14.38
C HIS A 313 -7.80 -6.47 -15.69
N PHE A 314 -6.57 -6.83 -16.04
CA PHE A 314 -5.84 -6.26 -17.16
C PHE A 314 -6.42 -6.63 -18.54
N ASP A 315 -6.97 -7.83 -18.67
CA ASP A 315 -7.67 -8.30 -19.87
C ASP A 315 -8.95 -7.48 -20.16
N ARG A 316 -9.52 -6.88 -19.11
CA ARG A 316 -10.68 -5.96 -19.15
C ARG A 316 -10.32 -4.54 -18.72
N ILE A 317 -9.06 -4.13 -18.92
CA ILE A 317 -8.52 -2.93 -18.25
C ILE A 317 -9.32 -1.66 -18.52
N GLN A 318 -9.87 -1.48 -19.73
CA GLN A 318 -10.69 -0.32 -20.05
C GLN A 318 -12.02 -0.35 -19.28
N GLN A 319 -12.72 -1.49 -19.34
CA GLN A 319 -14.00 -1.68 -18.67
C GLN A 319 -13.86 -1.56 -17.15
N ASP A 320 -12.83 -2.18 -16.58
CA ASP A 320 -12.57 -2.13 -15.14
C ASP A 320 -12.05 -0.75 -14.70
N THR A 321 -11.34 -0.01 -15.55
CA THR A 321 -11.00 1.40 -15.26
C THR A 321 -12.24 2.28 -15.23
N LYS A 322 -13.18 2.09 -16.19
CA LYS A 322 -14.47 2.77 -16.13
C LYS A 322 -15.23 2.43 -14.85
N ARG A 323 -15.32 1.14 -14.49
CA ARG A 323 -15.97 0.67 -13.26
C ARG A 323 -15.36 1.28 -12.00
N LEU A 324 -14.03 1.47 -11.97
CA LEU A 324 -13.36 2.19 -10.89
C LEU A 324 -13.81 3.65 -10.83
N LEU A 325 -13.74 4.38 -11.95
CA LEU A 325 -14.11 5.80 -12.00
C LEU A 325 -15.59 6.04 -11.68
N ASP A 326 -16.50 5.18 -12.16
CA ASP A 326 -17.93 5.23 -11.83
C ASP A 326 -18.15 5.07 -10.30
N ARG A 327 -17.42 4.15 -9.66
CA ARG A 327 -17.48 3.94 -8.20
C ARG A 327 -17.00 5.17 -7.44
N LEU A 328 -15.86 5.75 -7.85
CA LEU A 328 -15.31 6.94 -7.21
C LEU A 328 -16.25 8.15 -7.34
N ASN A 329 -16.96 8.27 -8.47
CA ASN A 329 -17.96 9.30 -8.67
C ASN A 329 -19.11 9.15 -7.66
N THR A 330 -19.60 7.92 -7.46
CA THR A 330 -20.67 7.61 -6.50
C THR A 330 -20.25 7.92 -5.06
N THR A 331 -19.02 7.54 -4.68
CA THR A 331 -18.49 7.82 -3.33
C THR A 331 -18.41 9.33 -3.06
N LYS A 332 -18.01 10.14 -4.05
CA LYS A 332 -17.96 11.60 -3.93
C LYS A 332 -19.34 12.19 -3.65
N HIS A 333 -20.37 11.77 -4.40
CA HIS A 333 -21.73 12.29 -4.24
C HIS A 333 -22.41 11.92 -2.92
N ASN A 334 -22.13 10.75 -2.35
CA ASN A 334 -22.72 10.36 -1.06
C ASN A 334 -22.15 11.14 0.15
N THR A 335 -21.06 11.87 -0.03
CA THR A 335 -20.38 12.60 1.06
C THR A 335 -20.73 14.08 1.12
N ILE A 336 -21.39 14.61 0.08
CA ILE A 336 -21.75 16.01 -0.01
C ILE A 336 -23.27 16.08 -0.24
N TYR A 337 -24.02 16.47 0.79
CA TYR A 337 -25.38 16.98 0.66
C TYR A 337 -25.29 18.37 0.00
N ASP A 338 -24.81 18.43 -1.25
CA ASP A 338 -24.81 19.67 -2.02
C ASP A 338 -26.09 19.70 -2.84
N SER A 339 -27.03 20.52 -2.38
CA SER A 339 -28.28 20.81 -3.08
C SER A 339 -28.10 21.79 -4.24
N ASP A 340 -26.90 22.30 -4.47
CA ASP A 340 -26.65 23.26 -5.54
C ASP A 340 -26.25 22.53 -6.83
N THR A 341 -27.31 22.25 -7.59
CA THR A 341 -27.32 21.85 -8.98
C THR A 341 -26.73 22.93 -9.87
N ASP A 342 -25.40 22.99 -9.95
CA ASP A 342 -24.74 23.43 -11.17
C ASP A 342 -24.16 22.19 -11.88
N ASN A 343 -24.54 22.06 -13.15
CA ASN A 343 -24.41 20.92 -14.07
C ASN A 343 -22.97 20.47 -14.40
N GLU A 344 -21.99 20.69 -13.52
CA GLU A 344 -20.59 20.31 -13.72
C GLU A 344 -20.17 19.04 -12.97
N ASN A 345 -21.13 18.24 -12.50
CA ASN A 345 -20.93 16.85 -12.08
C ASN A 345 -20.63 15.95 -13.30
N SER A 346 -19.52 16.25 -13.97
CA SER A 346 -19.00 15.45 -15.05
C SER A 346 -18.55 14.10 -14.50
N ASP A 347 -19.24 13.05 -14.96
CA ASP A 347 -18.82 11.66 -14.83
C ASP A 347 -17.29 11.54 -14.95
N LEU A 348 -16.63 10.99 -13.93
CA LEU A 348 -15.16 10.89 -13.88
C LEU A 348 -14.60 10.12 -15.08
N TRP A 349 -15.34 9.15 -15.62
CA TRP A 349 -14.97 8.48 -16.85
C TRP A 349 -14.98 9.44 -18.03
N THR A 350 -16.03 10.25 -18.20
CA THR A 350 -16.08 11.31 -19.21
C THR A 350 -14.95 12.32 -19.05
N LYS A 351 -14.66 12.76 -17.83
CA LYS A 351 -13.62 13.78 -17.54
C LYS A 351 -12.19 13.28 -17.77
N TYR A 352 -11.88 12.06 -17.33
CA TYR A 352 -10.50 11.56 -17.28
C TYR A 352 -10.25 10.35 -18.19
N GLY A 353 -11.28 9.57 -18.52
CA GLY A 353 -11.19 8.32 -19.25
C GLY A 353 -11.48 8.43 -20.76
N VAL A 354 -12.48 9.21 -21.18
CA VAL A 354 -12.94 9.22 -22.59
C VAL A 354 -11.98 9.91 -23.56
N SER A 355 -11.35 11.00 -23.13
CA SER A 355 -10.49 11.84 -23.97
C SER A 355 -9.24 12.30 -23.22
N GLY A 356 -8.36 13.06 -23.88
CA GLY A 356 -7.13 13.60 -23.32
C GLY A 356 -5.90 12.70 -23.50
N TRP A 357 -6.09 11.50 -24.04
CA TRP A 357 -5.01 10.53 -24.30
C TRP A 357 -4.60 10.52 -25.77
N GLY A 358 -3.47 9.88 -26.06
CA GLY A 358 -2.89 9.84 -27.40
C GLY A 358 -2.17 11.14 -27.79
N SER A 359 -1.61 11.16 -29.00
CA SER A 359 -0.86 12.32 -29.51
C SER A 359 -1.75 13.54 -29.74
N PHE A 360 -3.03 13.31 -30.07
CA PHE A 360 -4.02 14.35 -30.39
C PHE A 360 -5.01 14.63 -29.25
N ARG A 361 -4.83 14.01 -28.08
CA ARG A 361 -5.69 14.18 -26.90
C ARG A 361 -7.18 13.86 -27.13
N ASN A 362 -7.50 13.08 -28.15
CA ASN A 362 -8.86 12.65 -28.48
C ASN A 362 -9.09 11.16 -28.24
N GLU A 363 -8.08 10.42 -27.78
CA GLU A 363 -8.21 8.99 -27.46
C GLU A 363 -8.69 8.80 -26.01
N SER A 364 -9.37 7.67 -25.78
CA SER A 364 -9.68 7.21 -24.44
C SER A 364 -8.49 6.54 -23.77
N ILE A 365 -8.50 6.53 -22.44
CA ILE A 365 -7.58 5.71 -21.67
C ILE A 365 -7.80 4.25 -22.09
N PHE A 366 -6.71 3.57 -22.47
CA PHE A 366 -6.76 2.20 -22.96
C PHE A 366 -7.67 1.99 -24.20
N ALA A 367 -7.77 2.97 -25.10
CA ALA A 367 -8.56 2.86 -26.34
C ALA A 367 -8.38 1.49 -27.04
N GLN A 368 -9.50 0.90 -27.50
CA GLN A 368 -9.66 -0.53 -27.82
C GLN A 368 -8.62 -1.09 -28.82
N ASP A 369 -8.19 -0.31 -29.81
CA ASP A 369 -7.16 -0.72 -30.79
C ASP A 369 -5.73 -0.64 -30.25
N THR A 370 -5.57 -0.12 -29.04
CA THR A 370 -4.30 0.07 -28.35
C THR A 370 -4.39 -0.50 -26.94
N LYS A 371 -4.62 -1.82 -26.80
CA LYS A 371 -4.41 -2.51 -25.51
C LYS A 371 -3.15 -1.95 -24.84
N ALA A 372 -3.35 -1.14 -23.80
CA ALA A 372 -2.38 -0.25 -23.15
C ALA A 372 -0.98 -0.22 -23.82
N ARG A 373 -0.83 0.34 -25.04
CA ARG A 373 0.35 0.20 -25.94
C ARG A 373 1.40 -0.79 -25.38
N HIS A 374 1.12 -2.08 -25.49
CA HIS A 374 1.95 -3.08 -24.83
C HIS A 374 3.39 -2.93 -25.32
N GLN A 375 4.34 -2.64 -24.43
CA GLN A 375 5.75 -2.56 -24.81
C GLN A 375 6.28 -3.90 -25.39
N THR A 376 5.63 -5.02 -25.08
CA THR A 376 6.13 -6.38 -25.38
C THR A 376 5.21 -7.22 -26.26
N SER A 377 3.93 -6.88 -26.36
CA SER A 377 2.86 -7.71 -26.93
C SER A 377 2.84 -9.14 -26.37
N ALA A 378 3.04 -9.31 -25.05
CA ALA A 378 3.16 -10.63 -24.41
C ALA A 378 1.96 -11.55 -24.70
N ILE A 379 0.73 -11.02 -24.68
CA ILE A 379 -0.49 -11.82 -24.92
C ILE A 379 -0.48 -12.55 -26.26
N THR A 380 0.01 -11.93 -27.34
CA THR A 380 0.06 -12.54 -28.67
C THR A 380 1.24 -13.50 -28.84
N LYS A 381 2.11 -13.59 -27.83
CA LYS A 381 3.33 -14.42 -27.84
C LYS A 381 3.25 -15.58 -26.85
N LEU A 382 2.17 -15.76 -26.09
CA LEU A 382 2.07 -16.81 -25.08
C LEU A 382 2.44 -18.20 -25.66
N LYS A 383 1.79 -18.62 -26.75
CA LYS A 383 2.06 -19.91 -27.41
C LYS A 383 3.47 -20.07 -27.98
N GLN A 384 4.21 -18.98 -28.18
CA GLN A 384 5.60 -19.04 -28.64
C GLN A 384 6.55 -19.42 -27.49
N TYR A 385 6.23 -19.02 -26.26
CA TYR A 385 7.13 -19.15 -25.12
C TYR A 385 6.71 -20.23 -24.12
N TYR A 386 5.43 -20.61 -24.11
CA TYR A 386 4.89 -21.65 -23.26
C TYR A 386 4.79 -22.98 -24.02
N ASN A 387 5.56 -23.96 -23.57
CA ASN A 387 5.27 -25.38 -23.77
C ASN A 387 4.72 -25.95 -22.44
N ALA A 388 4.23 -27.19 -22.43
CA ALA A 388 3.62 -27.80 -21.25
C ALA A 388 4.52 -27.76 -20.00
N SER A 389 5.84 -27.94 -20.15
CA SER A 389 6.78 -27.89 -19.03
C SER A 389 6.98 -26.47 -18.49
N VAL A 390 7.09 -25.47 -19.36
CA VAL A 390 7.21 -24.06 -18.97
C VAL A 390 5.92 -23.57 -18.31
N GLU A 391 4.77 -23.98 -18.84
CA GLU A 391 3.46 -23.64 -18.28
C GLU A 391 3.29 -24.22 -16.88
N ALA A 392 3.52 -25.52 -16.68
CA ALA A 392 3.43 -26.15 -15.38
C ALA A 392 4.38 -25.51 -14.35
N PHE A 393 5.61 -25.16 -14.77
CA PHE A 393 6.55 -24.46 -13.90
C PHE A 393 6.05 -23.08 -13.50
N ALA A 394 5.54 -22.29 -14.45
CA ALA A 394 4.99 -20.97 -14.17
C ALA A 394 3.74 -21.02 -13.27
N GLU A 395 2.86 -21.99 -13.49
CA GLU A 395 1.66 -22.19 -12.66
C GLU A 395 2.05 -22.57 -11.23
N ASN A 396 3.03 -23.45 -11.05
CA ASN A 396 3.54 -23.79 -9.73
C ASN A 396 4.17 -22.58 -9.02
N LEU A 397 4.98 -21.79 -9.73
CA LEU A 397 5.64 -20.60 -9.18
C LEU A 397 4.63 -19.51 -8.74
N PHE A 398 3.45 -19.47 -9.35
CA PHE A 398 2.39 -18.49 -9.08
C PHE A 398 1.10 -19.13 -8.56
N ALA A 399 1.17 -20.32 -7.96
CA ALA A 399 0.01 -21.04 -7.44
C ALA A 399 -0.79 -20.16 -6.45
N ASP A 400 -0.08 -19.47 -5.55
CA ASP A 400 -0.67 -18.49 -4.62
C ASP A 400 -1.57 -17.47 -5.33
N ASP A 401 -1.20 -16.98 -6.51
CA ASP A 401 -2.04 -16.00 -7.24
C ASP A 401 -3.36 -16.63 -7.73
N TYR A 402 -3.32 -17.87 -8.21
CA TYR A 402 -4.49 -18.59 -8.72
C TYR A 402 -5.42 -19.07 -7.59
N ASP A 403 -4.86 -19.45 -6.45
CA ASP A 403 -5.61 -19.93 -5.28
C ASP A 403 -6.27 -18.78 -4.49
N ASP A 404 -5.94 -17.53 -4.82
CA ASP A 404 -6.38 -16.39 -4.05
C ASP A 404 -7.79 -15.89 -4.44
N PRO A 405 -8.77 -15.99 -3.54
CA PRO A 405 -10.15 -15.63 -3.86
C PRO A 405 -10.34 -14.12 -4.09
N LEU A 406 -9.45 -13.27 -3.55
CA LEU A 406 -9.52 -11.82 -3.82
C LEU A 406 -9.15 -11.52 -5.26
N LEU A 407 -8.15 -12.22 -5.81
CA LEU A 407 -7.66 -11.96 -7.16
C LEU A 407 -8.57 -12.60 -8.22
N ASN A 408 -9.27 -13.69 -7.87
CA ASN A 408 -10.28 -14.33 -8.70
C ASN A 408 -9.80 -14.61 -10.13
N PHE A 409 -8.63 -15.24 -10.24
CA PHE A 409 -8.13 -15.71 -11.52
C PHE A 409 -8.79 -17.01 -11.94
N THR A 410 -8.95 -17.19 -13.25
CA THR A 410 -9.27 -18.49 -13.84
C THR A 410 -8.01 -19.01 -14.50
N SER A 411 -7.55 -20.19 -14.09
CA SER A 411 -6.48 -20.87 -14.83
C SER A 411 -7.03 -21.36 -16.16
N PHE A 412 -6.23 -21.25 -17.20
CA PHE A 412 -6.52 -21.77 -18.54
C PHE A 412 -5.25 -22.41 -19.10
N SER A 413 -5.36 -23.56 -19.76
CA SER A 413 -4.21 -24.20 -20.40
C SER A 413 -3.91 -23.54 -21.75
N LEU A 414 -2.62 -23.33 -22.05
CA LEU A 414 -2.11 -22.80 -23.32
C LEU A 414 -1.72 -23.91 -24.30
N VAL A 415 -1.38 -25.10 -23.79
CA VAL A 415 -0.75 -26.21 -24.52
C VAL A 415 -1.53 -27.51 -24.33
#